data_AF-A0A0M3QPE5-F1
#
_entry.id   AF-A0A0M3QPE5-F1
#
_cell.length_a   1.000
_cell.length_b   1.000
_cell.length_c   1.000
_cell.angle_alpha   90.00
_cell.angle_beta   90.00
_cell.angle_gamma   90.00
#
_symmetry.space_group_name_H-M   'P 1'
#
loop_
_entity.id
_entity.type
_entity.pdbx_description
1 polymer ?
#
loop_
_entity_poly.entity_id
_entity_poly.type
_entity_poly.pdbx_seq_one_letter_code
_entity_poly.pdbx_strand_id
1 'polypeptide(L)'
;MWGEGEAMVPIGQHLANLRRKGGLGKDPKRAAERAAQLAAIDEDWNCPWPLNWQRHYRVLADLVDADGVLPYIAPGVTFDGDDIGAWRWKQQNAGVQAQLMPEQRERLAKVGIPIAELPQTAPAASRSGKGPSKARQAFQRGTAALTQWVEREGTDRPVPRGHTETITIDGEPVTVKLGVWISNTKSRRDRLETDQLAALAALGMSWAQTSPLPPRPAPRASRTTIRTRRTAIRPSPYVRPQADPVRNTTKNATRSRTTALAHPSEGSGRTPNEKAAVLTCHRSRFP
;
A
#
# COMPACT_ATOMS: atom_id res chain seq x y z
N MET A 1 -11.56 -14.18 32.98
CA MET A 1 -10.40 -13.43 33.51
C MET A 1 -9.22 -14.37 33.45
N TRP A 2 -8.16 -14.02 32.71
CA TRP A 2 -6.94 -14.84 32.59
C TRP A 2 -5.75 -13.91 32.75
N GLY A 3 -4.82 -14.25 33.65
CA GLY A 3 -3.62 -13.44 33.93
C GLY A 3 -3.69 -12.65 35.23
N GLU A 4 -3.71 -13.34 36.37
CA GLU A 4 -3.09 -12.80 37.59
C GLU A 4 -1.58 -12.98 37.43
N GLY A 5 -0.88 -11.89 37.12
CA GLY A 5 0.52 -11.94 36.70
C GLY A 5 1.01 -10.57 36.23
N GLU A 6 1.80 -9.94 37.10
CA GLU A 6 2.48 -8.65 36.99
C GLU A 6 2.81 -8.16 35.56
N ALA A 7 2.31 -6.96 35.22
CA ALA A 7 2.44 -6.24 33.95
C ALA A 7 1.75 -6.89 32.71
N MET A 8 0.67 -6.25 32.26
CA MET A 8 -0.03 -6.58 31.00
C MET A 8 0.90 -6.45 29.79
N VAL A 9 1.44 -7.58 29.31
CA VAL A 9 2.27 -7.62 28.10
C VAL A 9 1.40 -7.28 26.89
N PRO A 10 1.77 -6.31 26.03
CA PRO A 10 1.01 -5.98 24.83
C PRO A 10 1.25 -7.05 23.74
N ILE A 11 0.64 -8.22 23.90
CA ILE A 11 0.86 -9.43 23.05
C ILE A 11 0.70 -9.11 21.56
N GLY A 12 -0.30 -8.32 21.18
CA GLY A 12 -0.50 -7.89 19.79
C GLY A 12 0.68 -7.09 19.23
N GLN A 13 1.23 -6.15 20.00
CA GLN A 13 2.42 -5.38 19.62
C GLN A 13 3.67 -6.28 19.60
N HIS A 14 3.77 -7.24 20.52
CA HIS A 14 4.87 -8.21 20.56
C HIS A 14 4.89 -9.09 19.31
N LEU A 15 3.77 -9.73 18.96
CA LEU A 15 3.62 -10.51 17.73
C LEU A 15 3.87 -9.66 16.46
N ALA A 16 3.36 -8.42 16.44
CA ALA A 16 3.63 -7.49 15.34
C ALA A 16 5.12 -7.09 15.23
N ASN A 17 5.89 -7.16 16.32
CA ASN A 17 7.34 -6.99 16.29
C ASN A 17 8.06 -8.25 15.76
N LEU A 18 7.65 -9.44 16.22
CA LEU A 18 8.24 -10.72 15.82
C LEU A 18 8.10 -11.00 14.31
N ARG A 19 6.96 -10.62 13.71
CA ARG A 19 6.67 -10.74 12.27
C ARG A 19 7.52 -9.84 11.36
N ARG A 20 8.22 -8.83 11.89
CA ARG A 20 9.05 -7.94 11.05
C ARG A 20 10.31 -8.66 10.59
N LYS A 21 10.90 -8.21 9.47
CA LYS A 21 12.21 -8.69 9.02
C LYS A 21 13.26 -8.52 10.12
N GLY A 22 13.81 -9.62 10.61
CA GLY A 22 14.75 -9.66 11.74
C GLY A 22 14.12 -9.57 13.14
N GLY A 23 12.79 -9.62 13.25
CA GLY A 23 12.04 -9.50 14.51
C GLY A 23 12.30 -10.64 15.51
N LEU A 24 12.67 -11.82 15.01
CA LEU A 24 13.03 -12.99 15.83
C LEU A 24 14.44 -12.91 16.46
N GLY A 25 15.28 -11.96 16.01
CA GLY A 25 16.65 -11.76 16.47
C GLY A 25 17.67 -11.68 15.33
N LYS A 26 18.93 -11.35 15.68
CA LYS A 26 20.07 -11.29 14.74
C LYS A 26 20.79 -12.63 14.54
N ASP A 27 20.59 -13.55 15.47
CA ASP A 27 21.18 -14.90 15.45
C ASP A 27 20.28 -15.82 14.61
N PRO A 28 20.76 -16.40 13.49
CA PRO A 28 19.92 -17.15 12.57
C PRO A 28 19.43 -18.49 13.17
N LYS A 29 20.23 -19.13 14.02
CA LYS A 29 19.86 -20.42 14.63
C LYS A 29 18.75 -20.20 15.65
N ARG A 30 18.92 -19.24 16.56
CA ARG A 30 17.88 -18.87 17.55
C ARG A 30 16.62 -18.30 16.89
N ALA A 31 16.76 -17.60 15.76
CA ALA A 31 15.61 -17.12 15.00
C ALA A 31 14.80 -18.29 14.40
N ALA A 32 15.47 -19.29 13.83
CA ALA A 32 14.82 -20.51 13.32
C ALA A 32 14.13 -21.31 14.44
N GLU A 33 14.81 -21.51 15.58
CA GLU A 33 14.24 -22.17 16.76
C GLU A 33 12.96 -21.47 17.25
N ARG A 34 12.96 -20.13 17.34
CA ARG A 34 11.78 -19.33 17.70
C ARG A 34 10.67 -19.38 16.65
N ALA A 35 11.01 -19.36 15.37
CA ALA A 35 10.03 -19.49 14.29
C ALA A 35 9.30 -20.85 14.37
N ALA A 36 10.05 -21.93 14.65
CA ALA A 36 9.48 -23.27 14.85
C ALA A 36 8.59 -23.34 16.10
N GLN A 37 9.01 -22.73 17.22
CA GLN A 37 8.18 -22.64 18.43
C GLN A 37 6.86 -21.89 18.20
N LEU A 38 6.88 -20.80 17.43
CA LEU A 38 5.66 -20.06 17.09
C LEU A 38 4.76 -20.84 16.12
N ALA A 39 5.36 -21.50 15.12
CA ALA A 39 4.63 -22.35 14.17
C ALA A 39 4.00 -23.60 14.82
N ALA A 40 4.57 -24.10 15.92
CA ALA A 40 3.99 -25.17 16.72
C ALA A 40 2.76 -24.74 17.54
N ILE A 41 2.54 -23.42 17.73
CA ILE A 41 1.36 -22.85 18.40
C ILE A 41 0.31 -22.47 17.36
N ASP A 42 0.72 -21.80 16.28
CA ASP A 42 -0.14 -21.35 15.18
C ASP A 42 0.68 -21.42 13.88
N GLU A 43 0.32 -22.35 12.98
CA GLU A 43 0.98 -22.50 11.67
C GLU A 43 0.93 -21.18 10.87
N ASP A 44 -0.17 -20.44 10.96
CA ASP A 44 -0.37 -19.19 10.24
C ASP A 44 0.18 -17.96 11.00
N TRP A 45 1.01 -18.14 12.04
CA TRP A 45 1.47 -17.02 12.88
C TRP A 45 2.20 -15.93 12.10
N ASN A 46 2.86 -16.27 10.98
CA ASN A 46 3.56 -15.35 10.09
C ASN A 46 3.26 -15.67 8.62
N CYS A 47 1.97 -15.68 8.27
CA CYS A 47 1.51 -15.92 6.90
C CYS A 47 2.08 -14.92 5.86
N PRO A 48 2.24 -15.33 4.59
CA PRO A 48 2.74 -14.46 3.52
C PRO A 48 1.71 -13.45 2.99
N TRP A 49 0.45 -13.52 3.45
CA TRP A 49 -0.65 -12.62 3.05
C TRP A 49 -0.98 -11.57 4.12
N PRO A 50 -1.76 -10.53 3.79
CA PRO A 50 -2.17 -9.50 4.75
C PRO A 50 -2.97 -10.05 5.95
N LEU A 51 -2.61 -9.63 7.16
CA LEU A 51 -3.27 -10.06 8.41
C LEU A 51 -4.78 -9.75 8.45
N ASN A 52 -5.25 -8.68 7.80
CA ASN A 52 -6.69 -8.41 7.74
C ASN A 52 -7.43 -9.50 6.97
N TRP A 53 -6.90 -9.96 5.83
CA TRP A 53 -7.43 -11.12 5.11
C TRP A 53 -7.45 -12.37 5.99
N GLN A 54 -6.38 -12.63 6.75
CA GLN A 54 -6.30 -13.76 7.67
C GLN A 54 -7.38 -13.71 8.76
N ARG A 55 -7.60 -12.55 9.40
CA ARG A 55 -8.66 -12.39 10.43
C ARG A 55 -10.03 -12.73 9.89
N HIS A 56 -10.42 -12.15 8.74
CA HIS A 56 -11.73 -12.43 8.14
C HIS A 56 -11.85 -13.91 7.74
N TYR A 57 -10.79 -14.50 7.17
CA TYR A 57 -10.77 -15.92 6.83
C TYR A 57 -10.93 -16.82 8.06
N ARG A 58 -10.30 -16.48 9.20
CA ARG A 58 -10.49 -17.22 10.46
C ARG A 58 -11.93 -17.15 10.96
N VAL A 59 -12.59 -15.99 10.93
CA VAL A 59 -14.03 -15.89 11.27
C VAL A 59 -14.89 -16.82 10.38
N LEU A 60 -14.59 -16.93 9.08
CA LEU A 60 -15.33 -17.86 8.22
C LEU A 60 -14.98 -19.33 8.49
N ALA A 61 -13.74 -19.63 8.85
CA ALA A 61 -13.32 -20.98 9.20
C ALA A 61 -13.93 -21.43 10.53
N ASP A 62 -13.91 -20.60 11.57
CA ASP A 62 -14.50 -20.90 12.87
C ASP A 62 -16.02 -21.19 12.77
N LEU A 63 -16.73 -20.50 11.86
CA LEU A 63 -18.14 -20.78 11.54
C LEU A 63 -18.32 -22.14 10.83
N VAL A 64 -17.44 -22.49 9.89
CA VAL A 64 -17.47 -23.79 9.20
C VAL A 64 -17.07 -24.95 10.14
N ASP A 65 -16.12 -24.72 11.03
CA ASP A 65 -15.67 -25.71 12.01
C ASP A 65 -16.75 -25.97 13.09
N ALA A 66 -17.62 -24.99 13.35
CA ALA A 66 -18.76 -25.13 14.26
C ALA A 66 -20.00 -25.78 13.60
N ASP A 67 -20.42 -25.30 12.43
CA ASP A 67 -21.70 -25.68 11.78
C ASP A 67 -21.52 -26.69 10.63
N GLY A 68 -20.29 -27.06 10.28
CA GLY A 68 -19.92 -27.94 9.15
C GLY A 68 -20.08 -27.31 7.75
N VAL A 69 -20.77 -26.18 7.65
CA VAL A 69 -21.02 -25.44 6.40
C VAL A 69 -21.03 -23.94 6.66
N LEU A 70 -20.54 -23.14 5.70
CA LEU A 70 -20.54 -21.69 5.86
C LEU A 70 -21.98 -21.15 5.75
N PRO A 71 -22.53 -20.51 6.79
CA PRO A 71 -23.89 -19.99 6.73
C PRO A 71 -24.03 -18.86 5.71
N TYR A 72 -25.27 -18.52 5.36
CA TYR A 72 -25.55 -17.30 4.61
C TYR A 72 -25.26 -16.08 5.51
N ILE A 73 -24.28 -15.27 5.11
CA ILE A 73 -23.92 -14.02 5.78
C ILE A 73 -24.33 -12.85 4.86
N ALA A 74 -25.29 -12.04 5.30
CA ALA A 74 -25.71 -10.85 4.57
C ALA A 74 -24.62 -9.75 4.65
N PRO A 75 -24.42 -8.94 3.58
CA PRO A 75 -23.65 -7.69 3.70
C PRO A 75 -24.18 -6.81 4.82
N GLY A 76 -23.30 -6.14 5.57
CA GLY A 76 -23.64 -5.37 6.76
C GLY A 76 -23.59 -6.16 8.08
N VAL A 77 -23.48 -7.50 8.04
CA VAL A 77 -23.14 -8.29 9.24
C VAL A 77 -21.68 -8.01 9.60
N THR A 78 -21.45 -7.48 10.80
CA THR A 78 -20.11 -7.13 11.29
C THR A 78 -19.59 -8.11 12.36
N PHE A 79 -18.27 -8.26 12.41
CA PHE A 79 -17.54 -8.97 13.46
C PHE A 79 -16.26 -8.18 13.78
N ASP A 80 -15.99 -7.92 15.06
CA ASP A 80 -14.89 -7.04 15.52
C ASP A 80 -14.80 -5.67 14.81
N GLY A 81 -15.96 -5.14 14.39
CA GLY A 81 -16.09 -3.86 13.66
C GLY A 81 -15.87 -3.94 12.14
N ASP A 82 -15.50 -5.10 11.60
CA ASP A 82 -15.33 -5.33 10.16
C ASP A 82 -16.60 -5.97 9.55
N ASP A 83 -17.07 -5.50 8.39
CA ASP A 83 -18.21 -6.11 7.65
C ASP A 83 -17.80 -7.44 6.99
N ILE A 84 -17.97 -8.51 7.76
CA ILE A 84 -17.59 -9.87 7.35
C ILE A 84 -18.49 -10.39 6.22
N GLY A 85 -19.76 -9.97 6.18
CA GLY A 85 -20.68 -10.29 5.10
C GLY A 85 -20.23 -9.73 3.76
N ALA A 86 -20.00 -8.42 3.68
CA ALA A 86 -19.49 -7.78 2.47
C ALA A 86 -18.11 -8.30 2.08
N TRP A 87 -17.23 -8.59 3.04
CA TRP A 87 -15.93 -9.21 2.76
C TRP A 87 -16.07 -10.60 2.13
N ARG A 88 -16.95 -11.46 2.67
CA ARG A 88 -17.23 -12.82 2.19
C ARG A 88 -17.77 -12.80 0.76
N TRP A 89 -18.77 -11.96 0.47
CA TRP A 89 -19.27 -11.80 -0.90
C TRP A 89 -18.21 -11.22 -1.85
N LYS A 90 -17.37 -10.31 -1.37
CA LYS A 90 -16.28 -9.74 -2.17
C LYS A 90 -15.27 -10.79 -2.63
N GLN A 91 -15.05 -11.88 -1.89
CA GLN A 91 -14.14 -12.97 -2.29
C GLN A 91 -14.64 -13.76 -3.52
N GLN A 92 -15.93 -13.70 -3.88
CA GLN A 92 -16.44 -14.38 -5.09
C GLN A 92 -16.06 -13.66 -6.40
N ASN A 93 -15.64 -12.40 -6.34
CA ASN A 93 -15.28 -11.64 -7.54
C ASN A 93 -14.02 -12.20 -8.21
N ALA A 94 -14.12 -12.63 -9.47
CA ALA A 94 -12.98 -13.16 -10.23
C ALA A 94 -11.76 -12.21 -10.24
N GLY A 95 -12.00 -10.89 -10.30
CA GLY A 95 -10.93 -9.88 -10.22
C GLY A 95 -10.26 -9.76 -8.83
N VAL A 96 -10.92 -10.18 -7.75
CA VAL A 96 -10.32 -10.32 -6.42
C VAL A 96 -9.55 -11.64 -6.34
N GLN A 97 -10.15 -12.75 -6.78
CA GLN A 97 -9.49 -14.06 -6.75
C GLN A 97 -8.23 -14.13 -7.62
N ALA A 98 -8.19 -13.41 -8.75
CA ALA A 98 -6.99 -13.26 -9.59
C ALA A 98 -5.82 -12.55 -8.89
N GLN A 99 -6.05 -11.91 -7.73
CA GLN A 99 -5.01 -11.28 -6.90
C GLN A 99 -4.66 -12.11 -5.65
N LEU A 100 -5.32 -13.26 -5.43
CA LEU A 100 -5.07 -14.14 -4.29
C LEU A 100 -4.02 -15.20 -4.61
N MET A 101 -3.17 -15.49 -3.64
CA MET A 101 -2.22 -16.61 -3.70
C MET A 101 -2.95 -17.95 -3.88
N PRO A 102 -2.31 -19.00 -4.43
CA PRO A 102 -2.91 -20.34 -4.54
C PRO A 102 -3.46 -20.85 -3.20
N GLU A 103 -2.64 -20.80 -2.15
CA GLU A 103 -3.02 -21.20 -0.78
C GLU A 103 -4.24 -20.42 -0.24
N GLN A 104 -4.35 -19.12 -0.55
CA GLN A 104 -5.51 -18.32 -0.17
C GLN A 104 -6.78 -18.77 -0.88
N ARG A 105 -6.69 -19.15 -2.16
CA ARG A 105 -7.83 -19.67 -2.93
C ARG A 105 -8.26 -21.05 -2.43
N GLU A 106 -7.32 -21.94 -2.14
CA GLU A 106 -7.59 -23.24 -1.51
C GLU A 106 -8.25 -23.09 -0.14
N ARG A 107 -7.77 -22.16 0.69
CA ARG A 107 -8.40 -21.82 1.98
C ARG A 107 -9.84 -21.32 1.80
N LEU A 108 -10.12 -20.48 0.80
CA LEU A 108 -11.49 -20.07 0.47
C LEU A 108 -12.39 -21.23 0.01
N ALA A 109 -11.86 -22.17 -0.79
CA ALA A 109 -12.60 -23.37 -1.18
C ALA A 109 -12.97 -24.25 0.03
N LYS A 110 -12.05 -24.43 0.98
CA LYS A 110 -12.29 -25.20 2.21
C LYS A 110 -13.46 -24.65 3.04
N VAL A 111 -13.69 -23.33 3.00
CA VAL A 111 -14.86 -22.68 3.65
C VAL A 111 -16.06 -22.48 2.71
N GLY A 112 -16.14 -23.24 1.61
CA GLY A 112 -17.30 -23.23 0.71
C GLY A 112 -17.44 -21.98 -0.17
N ILE A 113 -16.40 -21.15 -0.30
CA ILE A 113 -16.38 -20.04 -1.28
C ILE A 113 -15.80 -20.59 -2.59
N PRO A 114 -16.57 -20.60 -3.70
CA PRO A 114 -16.13 -21.22 -4.94
C PRO A 114 -14.90 -20.51 -5.51
N ILE A 115 -13.88 -21.28 -5.89
CA ILE A 115 -12.76 -20.77 -6.68
C ILE A 115 -13.26 -20.54 -8.10
N ALA A 116 -13.18 -19.30 -8.57
CA ALA A 116 -13.23 -18.99 -9.98
C ALA A 116 -11.97 -19.58 -10.64
N GLU A 117 -12.15 -20.54 -11.53
CA GLU A 117 -11.04 -21.10 -12.29
C GLU A 117 -10.37 -19.98 -13.09
N LEU A 118 -9.11 -19.66 -12.73
CA LEU A 118 -8.31 -18.75 -13.52
C LEU A 118 -8.02 -19.46 -14.84
N PRO A 119 -8.29 -18.82 -16.00
CA PRO A 119 -7.94 -19.42 -17.28
C PRO A 119 -6.44 -19.71 -17.27
N GLN A 120 -6.09 -21.00 -17.34
CA GLN A 120 -4.73 -21.46 -17.18
C GLN A 120 -3.82 -20.73 -18.18
N THR A 121 -2.68 -20.23 -17.69
CA THR A 121 -1.73 -19.48 -18.51
C THR A 121 -1.05 -20.38 -19.52
N ALA A 122 -1.68 -20.53 -20.69
CA ALA A 122 -0.93 -20.55 -21.93
C ALA A 122 0.04 -19.33 -21.94
N PRO A 123 1.26 -19.47 -22.48
CA PRO A 123 2.23 -18.38 -22.53
C PRO A 123 1.58 -17.15 -23.18
N ALA A 124 1.85 -15.97 -22.61
CA ALA A 124 1.04 -14.78 -22.83
C ALA A 124 1.09 -14.27 -24.28
N ALA A 125 0.23 -14.84 -25.13
CA ALA A 125 -0.32 -14.13 -26.27
C ALA A 125 -0.90 -12.82 -25.73
N SER A 126 -0.39 -11.69 -26.23
CA SER A 126 -0.81 -10.36 -25.82
C SER A 126 -2.32 -10.24 -25.98
N ARG A 127 -3.05 -10.23 -24.86
CA ARG A 127 -4.51 -10.05 -24.86
C ARG A 127 -4.86 -8.60 -25.13
N SER A 128 -4.62 -8.19 -26.38
CA SER A 128 -5.18 -7.04 -27.07
C SER A 128 -6.68 -7.26 -27.24
N GLY A 129 -7.41 -7.26 -26.12
CA GLY A 129 -8.87 -7.24 -26.14
C GLY A 129 -9.33 -5.98 -26.87
N LYS A 130 -10.20 -6.14 -27.87
CA LYS A 130 -10.77 -5.03 -28.64
C LYS A 130 -11.67 -4.17 -27.75
N GLY A 131 -11.08 -3.17 -27.12
CA GLY A 131 -11.73 -2.17 -26.29
C GLY A 131 -10.68 -1.37 -25.52
N PRO A 132 -10.88 -0.06 -25.26
CA PRO A 132 -9.95 0.71 -24.44
C PRO A 132 -9.85 0.05 -23.07
N SER A 133 -8.62 -0.26 -22.62
CA SER A 133 -8.40 -0.90 -21.33
C SER A 133 -9.04 -0.09 -20.19
N LYS A 134 -9.43 -0.75 -19.09
CA LYS A 134 -10.06 -0.07 -17.95
C LYS A 134 -9.21 1.11 -17.41
N ALA A 135 -7.88 1.03 -17.57
CA ALA A 135 -6.96 2.13 -17.29
C ALA A 135 -7.07 3.27 -18.31
N ARG A 136 -7.16 2.99 -19.62
CA ARG A 136 -7.36 3.99 -20.67
C ARG A 136 -8.71 4.70 -20.53
N GLN A 137 -9.77 3.97 -20.19
CA GLN A 137 -11.07 4.56 -19.85
C GLN A 137 -10.95 5.47 -18.63
N ALA A 138 -10.40 4.99 -17.50
CA ALA A 138 -10.21 5.81 -16.31
C ALA A 138 -9.32 7.05 -16.54
N PHE A 139 -8.35 6.97 -17.46
CA PHE A 139 -7.57 8.12 -17.92
C PHE A 139 -8.45 9.11 -18.68
N GLN A 140 -9.21 8.67 -19.69
CA GLN A 140 -10.15 9.50 -20.44
C GLN A 140 -11.17 10.22 -19.54
N ARG A 141 -11.76 9.50 -18.56
CA ARG A 141 -12.69 10.09 -17.58
C ARG A 141 -12.04 11.18 -16.74
N GLY A 142 -10.84 10.92 -16.21
CA GLY A 142 -10.12 11.93 -15.41
C GLY A 142 -9.63 13.12 -16.23
N THR A 143 -9.26 12.91 -17.50
CA THR A 143 -8.92 13.99 -18.43
C THR A 143 -10.14 14.85 -18.77
N ALA A 144 -11.30 14.27 -19.05
CA ALA A 144 -12.54 15.02 -19.28
C ALA A 144 -12.96 15.85 -18.05
N ALA A 145 -12.88 15.26 -16.85
CA ALA A 145 -13.14 15.97 -15.60
C ALA A 145 -12.11 17.10 -15.33
N LEU A 146 -10.85 16.91 -15.75
CA LEU A 146 -9.84 17.98 -15.67
C LEU A 146 -10.14 19.12 -16.66
N THR A 147 -10.53 18.81 -17.90
CA THR A 147 -10.95 19.82 -18.89
C THR A 147 -12.10 20.66 -18.35
N GLN A 148 -13.16 20.03 -17.85
CA GLN A 148 -14.32 20.73 -17.27
C GLN A 148 -13.95 21.62 -16.07
N TRP A 149 -13.01 21.19 -15.21
CA TRP A 149 -12.46 22.04 -14.14
C TRP A 149 -11.71 23.25 -14.72
N VAL A 150 -10.80 23.02 -15.68
CA VAL A 150 -9.96 24.06 -16.28
C VAL A 150 -10.80 25.10 -17.04
N GLU A 151 -11.84 24.68 -17.74
CA GLU A 151 -12.79 25.57 -18.44
C GLU A 151 -13.55 26.49 -17.48
N ARG A 152 -13.87 26.01 -16.28
CA ARG A 152 -14.64 26.78 -15.27
C ARG A 152 -13.75 27.65 -14.37
N GLU A 153 -12.56 27.15 -14.02
CA GLU A 153 -11.72 27.70 -12.94
C GLU A 153 -10.39 28.32 -13.44
N GLY A 154 -10.06 28.11 -14.72
CA GLY A 154 -8.79 28.49 -15.32
C GLY A 154 -7.65 27.49 -15.05
N THR A 155 -6.63 27.49 -15.91
CA THR A 155 -5.42 26.65 -15.77
C THR A 155 -4.60 26.96 -14.51
N ASP A 156 -4.73 28.19 -13.99
CA ASP A 156 -3.91 28.68 -12.88
C ASP A 156 -4.44 28.26 -11.50
N ARG A 157 -5.69 27.75 -11.42
CA ARG A 157 -6.30 27.32 -10.15
C ARG A 157 -6.01 25.83 -9.88
N PRO A 158 -5.15 25.49 -8.89
CA PRO A 158 -4.83 24.10 -8.59
C PRO A 158 -6.05 23.36 -8.01
N VAL A 159 -6.34 22.17 -8.56
CA VAL A 159 -7.44 21.32 -8.10
C VAL A 159 -7.24 20.92 -6.62
N PRO A 160 -8.20 21.21 -5.72
CA PRO A 160 -8.13 20.77 -4.33
C PRO A 160 -8.10 19.24 -4.21
N ARG A 161 -7.32 18.69 -3.26
CA ARG A 161 -7.07 17.24 -3.16
C ARG A 161 -8.34 16.40 -2.93
N GLY A 162 -9.35 16.95 -2.26
CA GLY A 162 -10.66 16.32 -2.05
C GLY A 162 -11.69 16.60 -3.16
N HIS A 163 -11.33 17.40 -4.17
CA HIS A 163 -12.29 17.86 -5.18
C HIS A 163 -12.83 16.71 -6.03
N THR A 164 -14.11 16.83 -6.38
CA THR A 164 -14.89 15.85 -7.12
C THR A 164 -15.70 16.57 -8.19
N GLU A 165 -15.59 16.11 -9.43
CA GLU A 165 -16.35 16.59 -10.59
C GLU A 165 -17.38 15.55 -11.01
N THR A 166 -18.48 15.99 -11.61
CA THR A 166 -19.47 15.11 -12.25
C THR A 166 -19.48 15.38 -13.75
N ILE A 167 -18.96 14.42 -14.51
CA ILE A 167 -18.91 14.45 -15.98
C ILE A 167 -20.03 13.58 -16.56
N THR A 168 -20.60 14.00 -17.69
CA THR A 168 -21.53 13.15 -18.44
C THR A 168 -20.75 12.27 -19.41
N ILE A 169 -20.97 10.96 -19.37
CA ILE A 169 -20.39 10.00 -20.32
C ILE A 169 -21.52 9.10 -20.82
N ASP A 170 -21.67 8.98 -22.14
CA ASP A 170 -22.71 8.18 -22.80
C ASP A 170 -24.15 8.51 -22.31
N GLY A 171 -24.36 9.75 -21.81
CA GLY A 171 -25.61 10.24 -21.24
C GLY A 171 -25.73 10.10 -19.71
N GLU A 172 -24.84 9.33 -19.06
CA GLU A 172 -24.90 9.10 -17.60
C GLU A 172 -23.96 10.04 -16.81
N PRO A 173 -24.39 10.56 -15.64
CA PRO A 173 -23.54 11.36 -14.76
C PRO A 173 -22.56 10.47 -13.97
N VAL A 174 -21.27 10.62 -14.24
CA VAL A 174 -20.19 9.88 -13.60
C VAL A 174 -19.39 10.79 -12.67
N THR A 175 -19.41 10.48 -11.38
CA THR A 175 -18.65 11.19 -10.35
C THR A 175 -17.17 10.78 -10.34
N VAL A 176 -16.27 11.74 -10.56
CA VAL A 176 -14.81 11.57 -10.61
C VAL A 176 -14.14 12.37 -9.50
N LYS A 177 -13.44 11.69 -8.59
CA LYS A 177 -12.63 12.32 -7.53
C LYS A 177 -11.34 12.94 -8.11
N LEU A 178 -11.48 14.08 -8.79
CA LEU A 178 -10.45 14.71 -9.61
C LEU A 178 -9.14 14.96 -8.82
N GLY A 179 -9.21 15.47 -7.59
CA GLY A 179 -8.01 15.73 -6.77
C GLY A 179 -7.23 14.46 -6.41
N VAL A 180 -7.93 13.34 -6.22
CA VAL A 180 -7.32 12.01 -5.99
C VAL A 180 -6.76 11.45 -7.29
N TRP A 181 -7.48 11.60 -8.41
CA TRP A 181 -7.03 11.17 -9.73
C TRP A 181 -5.72 11.86 -10.14
N ILE A 182 -5.64 13.20 -10.06
CA ILE A 182 -4.42 13.96 -10.37
C ILE A 182 -3.24 13.48 -9.52
N SER A 183 -3.45 13.22 -8.22
CA SER A 183 -2.40 12.69 -7.35
C SER A 183 -1.89 11.31 -7.77
N ASN A 184 -2.78 10.45 -8.26
CA ASN A 184 -2.45 9.08 -8.70
C ASN A 184 -1.83 9.06 -10.11
N THR A 185 -2.24 9.97 -10.98
CA THR A 185 -1.66 10.16 -12.32
C THR A 185 -0.26 10.76 -12.19
N LYS A 186 -0.05 11.74 -11.31
CA LYS A 186 1.27 12.33 -11.02
C LYS A 186 2.25 11.34 -10.38
N SER A 187 1.80 10.47 -9.48
CA SER A 187 2.66 9.45 -8.86
C SER A 187 3.01 8.28 -9.78
N ARG A 188 2.33 8.15 -10.93
CA ARG A 188 2.54 7.13 -11.97
C ARG A 188 3.00 7.74 -13.29
N ARG A 189 3.62 8.93 -13.26
CA ARG A 189 4.13 9.65 -14.44
C ARG A 189 5.06 8.78 -15.29
N ASP A 190 5.83 7.91 -14.64
CA ASP A 190 6.72 6.90 -15.24
C ASP A 190 6.02 5.87 -16.13
N ARG A 191 4.69 5.76 -16.05
CA ARG A 191 3.86 4.77 -16.77
C ARG A 191 2.85 5.40 -17.72
N LEU A 192 3.00 6.69 -18.01
CA LEU A 192 2.16 7.41 -18.96
C LEU A 192 2.85 7.49 -20.32
N GLU A 193 2.08 7.25 -21.38
CA GLU A 193 2.56 7.41 -22.75
C GLU A 193 2.87 8.89 -23.06
N THR A 194 3.73 9.14 -24.04
CA THR A 194 4.11 10.51 -24.44
C THR A 194 2.89 11.38 -24.77
N ASP A 195 1.90 10.83 -25.48
CA ASP A 195 0.66 11.53 -25.83
C ASP A 195 -0.20 11.85 -24.59
N GLN A 196 -0.19 10.99 -23.58
CA GLN A 196 -0.90 11.20 -22.33
C GLN A 196 -0.26 12.32 -21.50
N LEU A 197 1.07 12.38 -21.48
CA LEU A 197 1.82 13.47 -20.86
C LEU A 197 1.58 14.81 -21.60
N ALA A 198 1.57 14.80 -22.93
CA ALA A 198 1.27 15.98 -23.75
C ALA A 198 -0.15 16.50 -23.51
N ALA A 199 -1.16 15.61 -23.48
CA ALA A 199 -2.55 16.00 -23.19
C ALA A 199 -2.71 16.61 -21.79
N LEU A 200 -2.02 16.08 -20.77
CA LEU A 200 -2.02 16.65 -19.43
C LEU A 200 -1.31 18.02 -19.38
N ALA A 201 -0.18 18.16 -20.08
CA ALA A 201 0.57 19.41 -20.14
C ALA A 201 -0.24 20.53 -20.83
N ALA A 202 -1.02 20.21 -21.86
CA ALA A 202 -1.94 21.15 -22.51
C ALA A 202 -3.06 21.64 -21.56
N LEU A 203 -3.48 20.82 -20.59
CA LEU A 203 -4.43 21.17 -19.53
C LEU A 203 -3.76 21.82 -18.30
N GLY A 204 -2.61 22.47 -18.48
CA GLY A 204 -1.91 23.22 -17.44
C GLY A 204 -1.11 22.40 -16.43
N MET A 205 -1.01 21.06 -16.58
CA MET A 205 -0.23 20.23 -15.65
C MET A 205 1.28 20.37 -15.90
N SER A 206 1.90 21.38 -15.28
CA SER A 206 3.35 21.66 -15.38
C SER A 206 4.25 20.46 -15.09
N TRP A 207 3.85 19.58 -14.17
CA TRP A 207 4.58 18.34 -13.86
C TRP A 207 4.51 17.27 -14.94
N ALA A 208 3.57 17.37 -15.89
CA ALA A 208 3.44 16.46 -17.03
C ALA A 208 4.30 16.89 -18.23
N GLN A 209 4.85 18.12 -18.22
CA GLN A 209 5.75 18.60 -19.26
C GLN A 209 6.97 17.69 -19.39
N THR A 210 7.05 16.97 -20.51
CA THR A 210 8.31 16.42 -21.01
C THR A 210 9.07 17.57 -21.63
N SER A 211 10.05 18.09 -20.89
CA SER A 211 11.05 18.97 -21.49
C SER A 211 11.76 18.18 -22.59
N PRO A 212 11.81 18.66 -23.84
CA PRO A 212 12.62 18.02 -24.85
C PRO A 212 14.08 18.12 -24.41
N LEU A 213 14.69 16.96 -24.15
CA LEU A 213 16.11 16.89 -23.83
C LEU A 213 16.87 17.63 -24.95
N PRO A 214 17.67 18.67 -24.67
CA PRO A 214 18.40 19.36 -25.72
C PRO A 214 19.25 18.32 -26.47
N PRO A 215 19.26 18.33 -27.81
CA PRO A 215 19.94 17.30 -28.58
C PRO A 215 21.40 17.24 -28.13
N ARG A 216 21.80 16.07 -27.61
CA ARG A 216 23.16 15.82 -27.15
C ARG A 216 24.12 16.30 -28.25
N PRO A 217 25.02 17.26 -27.98
CA PRO A 217 25.87 17.80 -29.02
C PRO A 217 26.64 16.65 -29.66
N ALA A 218 26.60 16.60 -31.00
CA ALA A 218 27.24 15.54 -31.77
C ALA A 218 28.71 15.39 -31.33
N PRO A 219 29.25 14.15 -31.25
CA PRO A 219 30.65 13.97 -30.88
C PRO A 219 31.53 14.79 -31.81
N ARG A 220 32.28 15.74 -31.25
CA ARG A 220 33.20 16.59 -32.02
C ARG A 220 34.12 15.68 -32.84
N ALA A 221 34.07 15.81 -34.16
CA ALA A 221 35.02 15.14 -35.04
C ALA A 221 36.45 15.47 -34.57
N SER A 222 37.27 14.43 -34.41
CA SER A 222 38.63 14.54 -33.93
C SER A 222 39.44 15.47 -34.84
N ARG A 223 39.75 16.67 -34.36
CA ARG A 223 40.71 17.56 -35.03
C ARG A 223 42.08 16.88 -35.01
N THR A 224 42.49 16.32 -36.14
CA THR A 224 43.86 15.86 -36.37
C THR A 224 44.81 17.03 -36.18
N THR A 225 45.47 17.11 -35.02
CA THR A 225 46.46 18.13 -34.72
C THR A 225 47.72 17.85 -35.52
N ILE A 226 47.98 18.65 -36.56
CA ILE A 226 49.28 18.66 -37.23
C ILE A 226 50.34 19.05 -36.19
N ARG A 227 51.30 18.16 -35.98
CA ARG A 227 52.35 18.27 -34.96
C ARG A 227 53.51 19.14 -35.47
N THR A 228 53.37 20.46 -35.37
CA THR A 228 54.52 21.37 -35.49
C THR A 228 55.37 21.30 -34.23
N ARG A 229 56.64 20.87 -34.36
CA ARG A 229 57.62 20.92 -33.27
C ARG A 229 57.94 22.38 -32.93
N ARG A 230 57.92 22.75 -31.64
CA ARG A 230 58.71 23.89 -31.15
C ARG A 230 59.28 23.61 -29.76
N THR A 231 60.42 24.23 -29.50
CA THR A 231 61.43 23.80 -28.53
C THR A 231 61.11 24.18 -27.08
N ALA A 232 61.81 23.52 -26.15
CA ALA A 232 61.67 23.58 -24.69
C ALA A 232 61.74 24.99 -24.05
N ILE A 233 61.23 25.07 -22.80
CA ILE A 233 61.89 25.69 -21.63
C ILE A 233 61.27 25.10 -20.35
N ARG A 234 62.12 24.78 -19.36
CA ARG A 234 61.85 24.54 -17.92
C ARG A 234 62.57 25.67 -17.15
N PRO A 235 62.25 26.04 -15.88
CA PRO A 235 61.88 25.18 -14.74
C PRO A 235 60.48 25.57 -14.17
N SER A 236 60.09 25.49 -12.89
CA SER A 236 60.69 25.05 -11.61
C SER A 236 59.59 24.53 -10.65
N PRO A 237 59.91 23.79 -9.55
CA PRO A 237 58.92 23.28 -8.61
C PRO A 237 58.69 24.23 -7.42
N TYR A 238 57.49 24.22 -6.82
CA TYR A 238 57.32 24.69 -5.45
C TYR A 238 56.50 23.76 -4.56
N VAL A 239 57.02 23.63 -3.35
CA VAL A 239 56.82 22.66 -2.28
C VAL A 239 55.48 22.80 -1.54
N ARG A 240 54.98 21.68 -1.01
CA ARG A 240 53.85 21.53 -0.06
C ARG A 240 54.20 22.13 1.32
N PRO A 241 53.20 22.40 2.18
CA PRO A 241 53.20 21.64 3.44
C PRO A 241 51.82 21.15 3.90
N GLN A 242 51.83 20.10 4.72
CA GLN A 242 50.70 19.64 5.54
C GLN A 242 50.66 20.39 6.88
N ALA A 243 49.47 20.40 7.50
CA ALA A 243 49.34 20.32 8.95
C ALA A 243 48.05 19.54 9.29
N ASP A 244 48.18 18.45 10.05
CA ASP A 244 47.06 17.69 10.61
C ASP A 244 46.76 18.18 12.07
N PRO A 245 46.19 17.41 13.03
CA PRO A 245 44.84 17.71 13.50
C PRO A 245 44.71 17.89 15.02
N VAL A 246 43.58 18.42 15.52
CA VAL A 246 43.20 18.28 16.94
C VAL A 246 41.74 17.88 17.12
N ARG A 247 41.55 16.87 17.96
CA ARG A 247 40.31 16.24 18.40
C ARG A 247 39.99 16.69 19.83
N ASN A 248 38.72 16.88 20.19
CA ASN A 248 38.15 16.77 21.56
C ASN A 248 36.62 16.54 21.42
N THR A 249 35.92 15.52 21.95
CA THR A 249 35.56 15.19 23.37
C THR A 249 35.00 16.40 24.14
N THR A 250 33.84 16.39 24.83
CA THR A 250 33.12 15.38 25.67
C THR A 250 31.59 15.60 25.60
N LYS A 251 30.72 14.56 25.59
CA LYS A 251 30.04 13.86 26.72
C LYS A 251 29.14 14.71 27.65
N ASN A 252 27.96 14.12 27.96
CA ASN A 252 27.00 14.31 29.08
C ASN A 252 25.72 15.14 28.82
N ALA A 253 24.59 14.94 29.53
CA ALA A 253 23.93 13.73 30.07
C ALA A 253 22.53 14.11 30.66
N THR A 254 21.64 13.11 30.83
CA THR A 254 20.64 13.03 31.93
C THR A 254 19.40 13.97 31.95
N ARG A 255 18.27 13.42 31.44
CA ARG A 255 17.03 13.10 32.20
C ARG A 255 16.32 14.21 33.02
N SER A 256 15.03 14.45 32.76
CA SER A 256 13.92 14.10 33.68
C SER A 256 12.50 14.37 33.11
N ARG A 257 11.49 13.85 33.83
CA ARG A 257 10.11 13.54 33.39
C ARG A 257 9.16 13.87 34.55
N THR A 258 8.04 14.57 34.32
CA THR A 258 6.80 14.61 35.15
C THR A 258 5.69 15.20 34.24
N THR A 259 4.72 14.44 33.73
CA THR A 259 3.46 13.93 34.35
C THR A 259 2.37 15.01 34.49
N ALA A 260 1.22 14.76 33.86
CA ALA A 260 0.02 15.59 33.92
C ALA A 260 -1.02 15.06 34.91
N LEU A 261 -1.87 15.95 35.43
CA LEU A 261 -3.06 15.63 36.22
C LEU A 261 -4.32 15.72 35.34
N ALA A 262 -5.29 14.84 35.56
CA ALA A 262 -6.59 14.85 34.90
C ALA A 262 -7.72 14.79 35.94
N HIS A 263 -8.79 15.56 35.69
CA HIS A 263 -10.02 15.54 36.48
C HIS A 263 -10.98 14.47 35.95
N PRO A 264 -11.78 13.82 36.81
CA PRO A 264 -12.97 13.09 36.38
C PRO A 264 -14.20 14.01 36.29
N SER A 265 -15.07 13.75 35.32
CA SER A 265 -16.43 14.29 35.24
C SER A 265 -17.38 13.14 34.93
N GLU A 266 -18.32 12.88 35.83
CA GLU A 266 -19.37 11.88 35.63
C GLU A 266 -20.53 12.48 34.83
N GLY A 267 -21.15 11.70 33.94
CA GLY A 267 -22.11 12.24 32.99
C GLY A 267 -23.05 11.22 32.37
N SER A 268 -24.20 11.06 33.02
CA SER A 268 -25.52 10.74 32.46
C SER A 268 -25.75 9.41 31.69
N GLY A 269 -26.70 8.64 32.21
CA GLY A 269 -27.17 7.39 31.64
C GLY A 269 -27.98 7.52 30.34
N ARG A 270 -28.30 6.34 29.78
CA ARG A 270 -29.28 6.17 28.71
C ARG A 270 -29.97 4.81 28.85
N THR A 271 -31.25 4.77 28.50
CA THR A 271 -32.14 3.60 28.59
C THR A 271 -31.90 2.60 27.44
N PRO A 272 -32.27 1.31 27.60
CA PRO A 272 -32.23 0.32 26.53
C PRO A 272 -33.63 -0.02 25.99
N ASN A 273 -33.84 0.15 24.68
CA ASN A 273 -34.76 -0.67 23.90
C ASN A 273 -34.42 -0.53 22.40
N GLU A 274 -33.95 -1.60 21.76
CA GLU A 274 -34.65 -2.29 20.66
C GLU A 274 -33.78 -3.45 20.14
N LYS A 275 -34.36 -4.35 19.34
CA LYS A 275 -33.93 -5.75 19.19
C LYS A 275 -32.85 -5.94 18.12
N ALA A 276 -31.76 -6.63 18.48
CA ALA A 276 -30.84 -7.28 17.55
C ALA A 276 -30.65 -8.74 17.94
N ALA A 277 -30.68 -9.66 16.98
CA ALA A 277 -30.47 -11.08 17.23
C ALA A 277 -29.01 -11.33 17.63
N VAL A 278 -28.80 -11.87 18.83
CA VAL A 278 -27.46 -12.11 19.39
C VAL A 278 -26.83 -13.34 18.74
N LEU A 279 -25.68 -13.17 18.09
CA LEU A 279 -24.78 -14.28 17.77
C LEU A 279 -24.18 -14.82 19.08
N THR A 280 -24.85 -15.78 19.71
CA THR A 280 -24.38 -16.41 20.94
C THR A 280 -23.32 -17.47 20.60
N CYS A 281 -22.10 -17.03 20.31
CA CYS A 281 -20.98 -17.95 20.07
C CYS A 281 -20.61 -18.66 21.38
N HIS A 282 -20.98 -19.93 21.51
CA HIS A 282 -20.63 -20.77 22.65
C HIS A 282 -19.13 -21.08 22.65
N ARG A 283 -18.36 -20.35 23.47
CA ARG A 283 -16.93 -20.61 23.66
C ARG A 283 -16.73 -21.85 24.53
N SER A 284 -16.56 -23.01 23.89
CA SER A 284 -16.22 -24.28 24.55
C SER A 284 -15.03 -24.98 23.90
N ARG A 285 -13.91 -24.98 24.64
CA ARG A 285 -12.86 -26.01 24.72
C ARG A 285 -12.21 -26.51 23.43
N PHE A 286 -10.93 -26.14 23.27
CA PHE A 286 -9.89 -27.12 22.95
C PHE A 286 -9.08 -27.43 24.23
N PRO A 287 -8.46 -28.62 24.34
CA PRO A 287 -7.74 -29.08 25.53
C PRO A 287 -6.38 -28.37 25.75
#